data_AF-A0A2V9H840-F1
#
_entry.id   AF-A0A2V9H840-F1
#
_cell.length_a   1.000
_cell.length_b   1.000
_cell.length_c   1.000
_cell.angle_alpha   90.00
_cell.angle_beta   90.00
_cell.angle_gamma   90.00
#
_symmetry.space_group_name_H-M   'P 1'
#
loop_
_entity.id
_entity.type
_entity.pdbx_description
1 polymer ?
#
loop_
_entity_poly.entity_id
_entity_poly.type
_entity_poly.pdbx_seq_one_letter_code
_entity_poly.pdbx_strand_id
1 'polypeptide(L)'
;MNGFSDMEIHVAKPDNGPNKVLTRLAGSRLSSSLLMQPVLSPDGRFLVVLLMDGPTTNMWTVATDNGSLRPVTDFGHQATFIARRVSWSSDGKSIYAGVGKGEADIVLLTHLRQ
;
A
#
# COMPACT_ATOMS: atom_id res chain seq x y z
N MET A 1 13.56 -15.05 -11.81
CA MET A 1 12.63 -15.10 -10.66
C MET A 1 12.82 -13.82 -9.87
N ASN A 2 11.87 -12.90 -9.90
CA ASN A 2 12.08 -11.51 -9.46
C ASN A 2 11.91 -11.31 -7.95
N GLY A 3 12.21 -12.32 -7.13
CA GLY A 3 12.41 -12.21 -5.67
C GLY A 3 11.19 -11.86 -4.80
N PHE A 4 10.12 -11.29 -5.33
CA PHE A 4 8.93 -10.93 -4.55
C PHE A 4 7.85 -12.00 -4.72
N SER A 5 7.56 -12.72 -3.64
CA SER A 5 6.35 -13.53 -3.55
C SER A 5 5.12 -12.62 -3.49
N ASP A 6 4.04 -13.02 -4.16
CA ASP A 6 2.75 -12.38 -3.97
C ASP A 6 2.32 -12.45 -2.50
N MET A 7 1.51 -11.47 -2.10
CA MET A 7 0.89 -11.45 -0.78
C MET A 7 -0.59 -11.82 -0.89
N GLU A 8 -1.01 -12.81 -0.13
CA GLU A 8 -2.43 -13.12 0.04
C GLU A 8 -2.96 -12.42 1.29
N ILE A 9 -4.11 -11.75 1.14
CA ILE A 9 -4.88 -11.20 2.26
C ILE A 9 -6.01 -12.18 2.53
N HIS A 10 -6.14 -12.61 3.77
CA HIS A 10 -7.16 -13.57 4.19
C HIS A 10 -8.21 -12.89 5.05
N VAL A 11 -9.42 -13.44 5.02
CA VAL A 11 -10.52 -13.05 5.92
C VAL A 11 -11.01 -14.27 6.69
N ALA A 12 -11.29 -14.07 7.98
CA ALA A 12 -11.84 -15.08 8.88
C ALA A 12 -13.02 -14.50 9.67
N LYS A 13 -14.02 -15.34 9.95
CA LYS A 13 -15.11 -15.06 10.90
C LYS A 13 -15.48 -16.38 11.60
N PRO A 14 -15.27 -16.54 12.92
CA PRO A 14 -14.61 -15.63 13.88
C PRO A 14 -13.10 -15.47 13.62
N ASP A 15 -12.42 -14.59 14.36
CA ASP A 15 -10.99 -14.25 14.18
C ASP A 15 -10.05 -15.47 14.25
N ASN A 16 -10.42 -16.49 15.01
CA ASN A 16 -9.68 -17.75 15.16
C ASN A 16 -10.25 -18.91 14.31
N GLY A 17 -11.21 -18.61 13.44
CA GLY A 17 -11.88 -19.60 12.61
C GLY A 17 -11.12 -19.92 11.32
N PRO A 18 -11.67 -20.82 10.49
CA PRO A 18 -11.20 -21.03 9.14
C PRO A 18 -11.15 -19.72 8.36
N ASN A 19 -10.05 -19.49 7.64
CA ASN A 19 -9.89 -18.33 6.79
C ASN A 19 -10.00 -18.71 5.32
N LYS A 20 -10.29 -17.71 4.48
CA LYS A 20 -10.21 -17.83 3.03
C LYS A 20 -9.42 -16.66 2.45
N VAL A 21 -8.79 -16.87 1.31
CA VAL A 21 -8.17 -15.79 0.54
C VAL A 21 -9.26 -14.80 0.14
N LEU A 22 -9.08 -13.55 0.56
CA LEU A 22 -9.91 -12.41 0.18
C LEU A 22 -9.40 -11.81 -1.13
N THR A 23 -8.10 -11.56 -1.23
CA THR A 23 -7.46 -11.05 -2.44
C THR A 23 -5.98 -11.40 -2.46
N ARG A 24 -5.38 -11.34 -3.66
CA ARG A 24 -3.95 -11.58 -3.88
C ARG A 24 -3.31 -10.35 -4.51
N LEU A 25 -2.30 -9.82 -3.86
CA LEU A 25 -1.54 -8.65 -4.29
C LEU A 25 -0.24 -9.11 -4.94
N ALA A 26 0.01 -8.62 -6.15
CA ALA A 26 1.22 -8.95 -6.90
C ALA A 26 2.46 -8.46 -6.13
N GLY A 27 3.43 -9.35 -5.92
CA GLY A 27 4.65 -9.04 -5.17
C GLY A 27 5.44 -7.86 -5.75
N SER A 28 5.37 -7.66 -7.07
CA SER A 28 5.97 -6.53 -7.78
C SER A 28 5.37 -5.16 -7.44
N ARG A 29 4.18 -5.12 -6.85
CA ARG A 29 3.50 -3.90 -6.40
C ARG A 29 3.62 -3.69 -4.89
N LEU A 30 4.36 -4.54 -4.18
CA LEU A 30 4.54 -4.40 -2.74
C LEU A 30 5.83 -3.63 -2.47
N SER A 31 5.73 -2.60 -1.62
CA SER A 31 6.94 -1.96 -1.08
C SER A 31 7.63 -2.92 -0.11
N SER A 32 8.96 -2.95 -0.14
CA SER A 32 9.77 -3.65 0.86
C SER A 32 9.75 -2.98 2.24
N SER A 33 9.14 -1.79 2.37
CA SER A 33 9.08 -1.02 3.61
C SER A 33 8.01 -1.51 4.58
N LEU A 34 8.44 -1.91 5.79
CA LEU A 34 7.59 -2.36 6.90
C LEU A 34 6.63 -1.29 7.46
N LEU A 35 6.73 -0.04 6.99
CA LEU A 35 5.82 1.05 7.37
C LEU A 35 4.45 0.97 6.66
N MET A 36 4.33 0.14 5.62
CA MET A 36 3.14 0.04 4.76
C MET A 36 2.21 -1.10 5.20
N GLN A 37 1.72 -1.06 6.44
CA GLN A 37 0.78 -2.06 6.94
C GLN A 37 -0.65 -1.75 6.44
N PRO A 38 -1.44 -2.75 6.02
CA PRO A 38 -2.85 -2.58 5.71
C PRO A 38 -3.66 -2.06 6.91
N VAL A 39 -4.68 -1.23 6.66
CA VAL A 39 -5.51 -0.63 7.73
C VAL A 39 -6.99 -0.82 7.45
N LEU A 40 -7.68 -1.53 8.34
CA LEU A 40 -9.11 -1.81 8.25
C LEU A 40 -9.92 -0.57 8.66
N SER A 41 -11.01 -0.30 7.94
CA SER A 41 -11.97 0.74 8.28
C SER A 41 -12.69 0.41 9.60
N PRO A 42 -13.16 1.41 10.37
CA PRO A 42 -13.85 1.16 11.64
C PRO A 42 -15.08 0.25 11.52
N ASP A 43 -15.78 0.30 10.38
CA ASP A 43 -16.94 -0.55 10.08
C ASP A 43 -16.56 -1.93 9.51
N GLY A 44 -15.26 -2.22 9.35
CA GLY A 44 -14.75 -3.48 8.83
C GLY A 44 -15.04 -3.75 7.36
N ARG A 45 -15.59 -2.79 6.60
CA ARG A 45 -15.99 -3.01 5.19
C ARG A 45 -14.85 -2.83 4.19
N PHE A 46 -13.81 -2.08 4.55
CA PHE A 46 -12.72 -1.76 3.64
C PHE A 46 -11.36 -1.91 4.31
N LEU A 47 -10.39 -2.45 3.59
CA LEU A 47 -9.00 -2.47 3.98
C LEU A 47 -8.21 -1.55 3.06
N VAL A 48 -7.53 -0.53 3.60
CA VAL A 48 -6.58 0.26 2.80
C VAL A 48 -5.28 -0.50 2.71
N VAL A 49 -4.76 -0.62 1.49
CA VAL A 49 -3.44 -1.16 1.17
C VAL A 49 -2.65 -0.13 0.36
N LEU A 50 -1.33 -0.17 0.49
CA LEU A 50 -0.43 0.68 -0.29
C LEU A 50 0.24 -0.17 -1.37
N LEU A 51 0.07 0.24 -2.62
CA LEU A 51 0.62 -0.46 -3.78
C LEU A 51 1.53 0.45 -4.58
N MET A 52 2.64 -0.10 -5.05
CA MET A 52 3.54 0.55 -5.98
C MET A 52 2.96 0.52 -7.39
N ASP A 53 2.89 1.68 -8.01
CA ASP A 53 2.46 1.91 -9.39
C ASP A 53 3.51 2.76 -10.09
N GLY A 54 4.47 2.08 -10.73
CA GLY A 54 5.65 2.72 -11.30
C GLY A 54 6.46 3.44 -10.21
N PRO A 55 6.71 4.76 -10.32
CA PRO A 55 7.48 5.52 -9.34
C PRO A 55 6.63 5.95 -8.12
N THR A 56 5.36 5.57 -8.06
CA THR A 56 4.42 6.04 -7.03
C THR A 56 4.01 4.95 -6.06
N THR A 57 3.66 5.34 -4.84
CA THR A 57 2.89 4.50 -3.92
C THR A 57 1.48 5.07 -3.81
N ASN A 58 0.49 4.37 -4.38
CA ASN A 58 -0.91 4.75 -4.31
C ASN A 58 -1.65 4.00 -3.20
N MET A 59 -2.70 4.63 -2.67
CA MET A 59 -3.66 4.01 -1.78
C MET A 59 -4.73 3.28 -2.58
N TRP A 60 -5.03 2.06 -2.17
CA TRP A 60 -6.10 1.24 -2.72
C TRP A 60 -6.97 0.73 -1.59
N THR A 61 -8.27 0.57 -1.83
CA THR A 61 -9.16 -0.14 -0.92
C THR A 61 -9.42 -1.54 -1.43
N VAL A 62 -9.49 -2.51 -0.52
CA VAL A 62 -10.00 -3.86 -0.73
C VAL A 62 -11.32 -3.98 0.02
N ALA A 63 -12.40 -4.28 -0.68
CA ALA A 63 -13.69 -4.54 -0.04
C ALA A 63 -13.64 -5.90 0.68
N THR A 64 -14.05 -5.96 1.95
CA THR A 64 -13.89 -7.18 2.77
C THR A 64 -14.93 -8.27 2.49
N ASP A 65 -15.99 -7.95 1.75
CA ASP A 65 -17.03 -8.87 1.34
C ASP A 65 -16.64 -9.72 0.12
N ASN A 66 -15.94 -9.11 -0.85
CA ASN A 66 -15.66 -9.71 -2.16
C ASN A 66 -14.20 -9.57 -2.64
N GLY A 67 -13.35 -8.85 -1.90
CA GLY A 67 -11.93 -8.70 -2.23
C GLY A 67 -11.65 -7.73 -3.39
N SER A 68 -12.64 -6.99 -3.86
CA SER A 68 -12.45 -6.05 -4.98
C SER A 68 -11.50 -4.92 -4.60
N LEU A 69 -10.52 -4.68 -5.47
CA LEU A 69 -9.58 -3.56 -5.36
C LEU A 69 -10.14 -2.31 -6.05
N ARG A 70 -10.06 -1.16 -5.38
CA ARG A 70 -10.38 0.15 -5.95
C ARG A 70 -9.30 1.18 -5.62
N PRO A 71 -8.83 1.98 -6.60
CA PRO A 71 -7.89 3.04 -6.31
C PRO A 71 -8.55 4.14 -5.48
N VAL A 72 -7.82 4.66 -4.49
CA VAL A 72 -8.18 5.85 -3.71
C VAL A 72 -7.42 7.07 -4.22
N THR A 73 -6.16 6.85 -4.63
CA THR A 73 -5.32 7.87 -5.26
C THR A 73 -4.77 7.38 -6.59
N ASP A 74 -4.46 8.34 -7.44
CA ASP A 74 -3.63 8.14 -8.63
C ASP A 74 -2.66 9.33 -8.73
N PHE A 75 -1.41 9.11 -8.35
CA PHE A 75 -0.35 10.11 -8.44
C PHE A 75 0.35 10.14 -9.80
N GLY A 76 -0.10 9.33 -10.77
CA GLY A 76 0.45 9.28 -12.12
C GLY A 76 1.93 8.88 -12.15
N HIS A 77 2.75 9.68 -12.84
CA HIS A 77 4.17 9.38 -13.08
C HIS A 77 5.14 10.20 -12.21
N GLN A 78 4.65 11.14 -11.40
CA GLN A 78 5.51 11.91 -10.51
C GLN A 78 5.86 11.07 -9.28
N ALA A 79 7.15 10.87 -9.01
CA ALA A 79 7.62 10.11 -7.84
C ALA A 79 6.98 10.64 -6.54
N THR A 80 5.98 9.91 -6.05
CA THR A 80 5.13 10.31 -4.92
C THR A 80 4.97 9.11 -4.01
N PHE A 81 5.27 9.28 -2.73
CA PHE A 81 5.30 8.20 -1.76
C PHE A 81 4.48 8.55 -0.52
N ILE A 82 3.94 7.51 0.10
CA ILE A 82 3.30 7.61 1.41
C ILE A 82 4.41 7.49 2.46
N ALA A 83 4.70 8.59 3.14
CA ALA A 83 5.86 8.73 4.02
C ALA A 83 5.67 8.06 5.39
N ARG A 84 4.42 7.85 5.83
CA ARG A 84 4.05 7.30 7.15
C ARG A 84 2.86 6.35 7.05
N ARG A 85 2.56 5.63 8.13
CA ARG A 85 1.32 4.83 8.22
C ARG A 85 0.10 5.69 7.94
N VAL A 86 -0.86 5.12 7.21
CA VAL A 86 -2.17 5.72 6.96
C VAL A 86 -3.12 5.41 8.10
N SER A 87 -4.20 6.18 8.23
CA SER A 87 -5.27 5.89 9.18
C SER A 87 -6.63 6.29 8.64
N TRP A 88 -7.67 5.56 9.04
CA TRP A 88 -9.06 6.00 8.84
C TRP A 88 -9.45 7.03 9.90
N SER A 89 -10.33 7.97 9.53
CA SER A 89 -11.09 8.73 10.52
C SER A 89 -12.01 7.79 11.31
N SER A 90 -12.34 8.18 12.54
CA SER A 90 -13.20 7.38 13.42
C SER A 90 -14.60 7.14 12.85
N ASP A 91 -15.10 8.06 12.02
CA ASP A 91 -16.38 7.93 11.31
C ASP A 91 -16.28 7.12 10.00
N GLY A 92 -15.08 6.67 9.62
CA GLY A 92 -14.83 5.87 8.42
C GLY A 92 -14.98 6.62 7.09
N LYS A 93 -15.09 7.95 7.10
CA LYS A 93 -15.33 8.74 5.88
C LYS A 93 -14.07 9.29 5.22
N SER A 94 -12.96 9.32 5.94
CA SER A 94 -11.71 9.94 5.48
C SER A 94 -10.50 9.05 5.78
N ILE A 95 -9.45 9.22 4.98
CA ILE A 95 -8.15 8.59 5.20
C ILE A 95 -7.10 9.70 5.37
N TYR A 96 -6.30 9.60 6.42
CA TYR A 96 -5.15 10.47 6.65
C TYR A 96 -3.87 9.80 6.14
N ALA A 97 -3.08 10.55 5.39
CA ALA A 97 -1.80 10.11 4.86
C ALA A 97 -0.78 11.25 4.85
N GLY A 98 0.46 10.96 5.22
CA GLY A 98 1.59 11.84 4.96
C GLY A 98 2.12 11.55 3.55
N VAL A 99 1.97 12.49 2.63
CA VAL A 99 2.40 12.33 1.23
C VAL A 99 3.66 13.14 0.99
N GLY A 100 4.68 12.49 0.43
CA GLY A 100 5.93 13.12 0.01
C GLY A 100 6.11 13.01 -1.50
N LYS A 101 6.78 14.00 -2.09
CA LYS A 101 7.19 13.99 -3.49
C LYS A 101 8.70 13.92 -3.56
N GLY A 102 9.22 12.97 -4.34
CA GLY A 102 10.63 12.84 -4.60
C GLY A 102 11.01 13.64 -5.84
N GLU A 103 12.12 14.34 -5.75
CA GLU A 103 12.84 14.84 -6.91
C GLU A 103 14.21 14.17 -6.95
N ALA A 104 14.67 13.86 -8.15
CA ALA A 104 15.93 13.18 -8.36
C ALA A 104 16.66 13.84 -9.53
N ASP A 105 17.94 14.15 -9.31
CA ASP A 105 18.85 14.68 -10.31
C ASP A 105 19.97 13.69 -10.58
N ILE A 106 20.54 13.77 -11.79
CA ILE A 106 21.77 13.05 -12.12
C ILE A 106 22.94 13.94 -11.72
N VAL A 107 23.75 13.48 -10.76
CA VAL A 107 24.93 14.20 -10.28
C VAL A 107 26.21 13.40 -10.56
N LEU A 108 27.26 14.08 -11.01
CA LEU A 108 28.59 13.51 -11.10
C LEU A 108 29.26 13.56 -9.73
N LEU A 109 29.53 12.39 -9.15
CA LEU A 109 30.38 12.27 -7.98
C LEU A 109 31.80 11.90 -8.45
N THR A 110 32.74 12.82 -8.28
CA THR A 110 34.16 12.64 -8.67
C THR A 110 35.08 12.79 -7.46
N HIS A 111 36.34 12.34 -7.58
CA HIS A 111 37.35 12.35 -6.50
C HIS A 111 36.91 11.62 -5.21
N LEU A 112 36.28 10.45 -5.35
CA LEU A 112 35.68 9.71 -4.22
C LEU A 112 36.69 8.93 -3.36
N ARG A 113 37.99 9.01 -3.66
CA ARG A 113 39.09 8.49 -2.84
C ARG A 113 40.28 9.44 -2.94
N GLN A 114 41.00 9.62 -1.82
CA GLN A 114 42.38 10.09 -1.80
C GLN A 114 43.32 8.91 -1.98
#